data_AF-A0A8J8IWK4-F1
#
_entry.id   AF-A0A8J8IWK4-F1
#
_cell.length_a   1.000
_cell.length_b   1.000
_cell.length_c   1.000
_cell.angle_alpha   90.00
_cell.angle_beta   90.00
_cell.angle_gamma   90.00
#
_symmetry.space_group_name_H-M   'P 1'
#
loop_
_entity.id
_entity.type
_entity.pdbx_description
1 polymer ?
#
loop_
_entity_poly.entity_id
_entity_poly.type
_entity_poly.pdbx_seq_one_letter_code
_entity_poly.pdbx_strand_id
1 'polypeptide(L)'
;MFNCVIVRYGEIGTKSRQTRKWFESILINNIREALVSERIDYKNVFAKHGRIIVKTNRAKESIDVLKRVFGIVSLSPAMEVDAELEKINKTALKLFRKKKRELNLEKPKFRVTARRITKEFPLKSPEIQGKVGEYILENDEAEVDLKNYDIEVGVELMEGKAYIFVDKIKAWGGLPIGTQGKVVALLSGGIDSPVAAFLMMKRGCEVIPVHIYMGEKTLEKVRKIWNQLKKYHYGGKADLIVIKPKEREKIIEKLKELKKENYTCVFCKFMMVKNADKIAREFGAKGIVMGDSLGQVASQTLENMYIVSQASDLPIYRPLIGLDKEEIVGIAKEIGTFELSTLPEDEVPFIPKHPVIKGSWEEFKKLYREIFGEEPKQRGCEK
;
A
#
# COMPACT_ATOMS: atom_id res chain seq x y z
N MET A 1 13.39 -10.64 -25.92
CA MET A 1 13.60 -10.01 -24.60
C MET A 1 12.66 -8.82 -24.52
N PHE A 2 11.99 -8.61 -23.39
CA PHE A 2 11.10 -7.46 -23.21
C PHE A 2 11.95 -6.19 -23.03
N ASN A 3 11.55 -5.09 -23.66
CA ASN A 3 12.31 -3.82 -23.65
C ASN A 3 11.56 -2.68 -22.94
N CYS A 4 10.34 -2.95 -22.45
CA CYS A 4 9.59 -2.03 -21.64
C CYS A 4 8.57 -2.75 -20.74
N VAL A 5 7.99 -1.99 -19.81
CA VAL A 5 6.82 -2.36 -19.03
C VAL A 5 5.75 -1.30 -19.24
N ILE A 6 4.55 -1.74 -19.62
CA ILE A 6 3.35 -0.90 -19.64
C ILE A 6 2.76 -0.88 -18.24
N VAL A 7 2.63 0.31 -17.67
CA VAL A 7 2.03 0.56 -16.36
C VAL A 7 0.65 1.19 -16.56
N ARG A 8 -0.37 0.55 -15.99
CA ARG A 8 -1.75 1.03 -16.02
C ARG A 8 -2.20 1.40 -14.61
N TYR A 9 -2.82 2.56 -14.47
CA TYR A 9 -3.40 3.09 -13.24
C TYR A 9 -4.91 3.26 -13.35
N GLY A 10 -5.62 3.17 -12.21
CA GLY A 10 -7.08 3.18 -12.13
C GLY A 10 -7.64 4.55 -11.78
N GLU A 11 -7.86 4.79 -10.48
CA GLU A 11 -8.51 5.97 -9.89
C GLU A 11 -7.93 7.34 -10.33
N ILE A 12 -6.71 7.35 -10.88
CA ILE A 12 -6.04 8.54 -11.42
C ILE A 12 -6.70 8.99 -12.74
N GLY A 13 -7.18 8.04 -13.55
CA GLY A 13 -7.73 8.32 -14.88
C GLY A 13 -9.03 9.13 -14.87
N THR A 14 -9.80 9.09 -13.79
CA THR A 14 -11.08 9.82 -13.66
C THR A 14 -10.90 11.29 -13.24
N LYS A 15 -9.69 11.70 -12.87
CA LYS A 15 -9.40 13.07 -12.42
C LYS A 15 -9.28 14.05 -13.59
N SER A 16 -9.47 15.35 -13.28
CA SER A 16 -9.25 16.46 -14.22
C SER A 16 -7.84 16.37 -14.85
N ARG A 17 -7.63 16.96 -16.03
CA ARG A 17 -6.33 16.88 -16.73
C ARG A 17 -5.17 17.36 -15.87
N GLN A 18 -5.36 18.45 -15.14
CA GLN A 18 -4.30 19.03 -14.29
C GLN A 18 -4.02 18.13 -13.09
N THR A 19 -5.06 17.66 -12.40
CA THR A 19 -4.93 16.72 -11.28
C THR A 19 -4.26 15.42 -11.74
N ARG A 20 -4.66 14.89 -12.90
CA ARG A 20 -4.08 13.66 -13.46
C ARG A 20 -2.58 13.80 -13.70
N LYS A 21 -2.12 14.90 -14.31
CA LYS A 21 -0.69 15.17 -14.53
C LYS A 21 0.10 15.18 -13.22
N TRP A 22 -0.46 15.77 -12.18
CA TRP A 22 0.17 15.79 -10.86
C TRP A 22 0.28 14.37 -10.25
N PHE A 23 -0.80 13.58 -10.29
CA PHE A 23 -0.77 12.17 -9.87
C PHE A 23 0.22 11.33 -10.68
N GLU A 24 0.25 11.50 -12.01
CA GLU A 24 1.19 10.81 -12.90
C GLU A 24 2.64 11.18 -12.56
N SER A 25 2.93 12.45 -12.27
CA SER A 25 4.26 12.90 -11.88
C SER A 25 4.74 12.26 -10.58
N ILE A 26 3.87 12.17 -9.57
CA ILE A 26 4.19 11.50 -8.30
C ILE A 26 4.38 10.00 -8.52
N LEU A 27 3.49 9.35 -9.27
CA LEU A 27 3.62 7.92 -9.55
C LEU A 27 4.91 7.59 -10.31
N ILE A 28 5.30 8.42 -11.29
CA ILE A 28 6.58 8.29 -11.99
C ILE A 28 7.75 8.41 -11.01
N ASN A 29 7.71 9.35 -10.07
CA ASN A 29 8.75 9.49 -9.06
C ASN A 29 8.86 8.22 -8.20
N ASN A 30 7.73 7.71 -7.70
CA ASN A 30 7.69 6.52 -6.85
C ASN A 30 8.17 5.27 -7.62
N ILE A 31 7.83 5.15 -8.91
CA ILE A 31 8.33 4.10 -9.79
C ILE A 31 9.86 4.17 -9.92
N ARG A 32 10.42 5.37 -10.16
CA ARG A 32 11.86 5.56 -10.30
C ARG A 32 12.58 5.20 -9.00
N GLU A 33 12.06 5.66 -7.86
CA GLU A 33 12.60 5.36 -6.54
C GLU A 33 12.59 3.85 -6.25
N ALA A 34 11.50 3.16 -6.58
CA ALA A 34 11.39 1.71 -6.44
C ALA A 34 12.44 0.97 -7.28
N LEU A 35 12.62 1.36 -8.55
CA LEU A 35 13.60 0.71 -9.42
C LEU A 35 15.04 0.98 -8.95
N VAL A 36 15.35 2.20 -8.52
CA VAL A 36 16.69 2.56 -8.02
C VAL A 36 17.03 1.85 -6.71
N SER A 37 16.10 1.85 -5.75
CA SER A 37 16.33 1.20 -4.43
C SER A 37 16.59 -0.29 -4.55
N GLU A 38 15.96 -0.95 -5.52
CA GLU A 38 16.13 -2.38 -5.81
C GLU A 38 17.20 -2.66 -6.90
N ARG A 39 17.99 -1.64 -7.28
CA ARG A 39 19.11 -1.73 -8.24
C ARG A 39 18.71 -2.32 -9.60
N ILE A 40 17.54 -1.90 -10.09
CA ILE A 40 17.03 -2.26 -11.41
C ILE A 40 17.29 -1.14 -12.40
N ASP A 41 18.13 -1.41 -13.39
CA ASP A 41 18.44 -0.46 -14.45
C ASP A 41 17.22 -0.19 -15.35
N TYR A 42 16.99 1.08 -15.65
CA TYR A 42 15.99 1.53 -16.61
C TYR A 42 16.53 2.71 -17.42
N LYS A 43 16.06 2.83 -18.66
CA LYS A 43 16.44 3.91 -19.57
C LYS A 43 15.59 5.16 -19.37
N ASN A 44 14.28 4.99 -19.22
CA ASN A 44 13.34 6.11 -19.06
C ASN A 44 12.02 5.66 -18.42
N VAL A 45 11.34 6.57 -17.73
CA VAL A 45 9.97 6.42 -17.23
C VAL A 45 9.18 7.68 -17.58
N PHE A 46 8.10 7.54 -18.34
CA PHE A 46 7.28 8.67 -18.78
C PHE A 46 5.79 8.30 -18.86
N ALA A 47 4.92 9.31 -18.66
CA ALA A 47 3.48 9.18 -18.89
C ALA A 47 3.10 9.75 -20.26
N LYS A 48 2.30 9.00 -21.02
CA LYS A 48 1.68 9.44 -22.27
C LYS A 48 0.29 8.82 -22.41
N HIS A 49 -0.68 9.63 -22.82
CA HIS A 49 -2.05 9.21 -23.16
C HIS A 49 -2.72 8.23 -22.17
N GLY A 50 -2.54 8.42 -20.85
CA GLY A 50 -3.15 7.53 -19.86
C GLY A 50 -2.39 6.22 -19.62
N ARG A 51 -1.12 6.16 -20.00
CA ARG A 51 -0.17 5.08 -19.72
C ARG A 51 1.11 5.64 -19.14
N ILE A 52 1.74 4.90 -18.25
CA ILE A 52 3.15 5.09 -17.92
C ILE A 52 3.95 3.97 -18.61
N ILE A 53 5.04 4.32 -19.27
CA ILE A 53 5.96 3.38 -19.91
C ILE A 53 7.29 3.44 -19.17
N VAL A 54 7.76 2.27 -18.72
CA VAL A 54 9.10 2.08 -18.17
C VAL A 54 9.94 1.40 -19.25
N LYS A 55 10.89 2.11 -19.86
CA LYS A 55 11.83 1.51 -20.82
C LYS A 55 12.97 0.84 -20.07
N THR A 56 13.11 -0.48 -20.18
CA THR A 56 14.11 -1.28 -19.48
C THR A 56 14.31 -2.62 -20.17
N ASN A 57 15.54 -3.14 -20.15
CA ASN A 57 15.83 -4.51 -20.59
C ASN A 57 15.59 -5.55 -19.47
N ARG A 58 15.37 -5.10 -18.24
CA ARG A 58 15.11 -5.93 -17.04
C ARG A 58 13.62 -5.93 -16.68
N ALA A 59 12.76 -6.02 -17.70
CA ALA A 59 11.32 -5.88 -17.53
C ALA A 59 10.72 -6.90 -16.56
N LYS A 60 11.15 -8.18 -16.60
CA LYS A 60 10.65 -9.21 -15.68
C LYS A 60 10.94 -8.86 -14.21
N GLU A 61 12.16 -8.45 -13.91
CA GLU A 61 12.57 -8.06 -12.55
C GLU A 61 11.88 -6.78 -12.10
N SER A 62 11.67 -5.83 -13.04
CA SER A 62 10.92 -4.61 -12.78
C SER A 62 9.49 -4.92 -12.32
N ILE A 63 8.85 -5.95 -12.87
CA ILE A 63 7.49 -6.32 -12.48
C ILE A 63 7.39 -6.62 -10.98
N ASP A 64 8.31 -7.40 -10.42
CA ASP A 64 8.22 -7.83 -9.02
C ASP A 64 8.34 -6.65 -8.05
N VAL A 65 9.16 -5.66 -8.40
CA VAL A 65 9.27 -4.40 -7.67
C VAL A 65 8.04 -3.52 -7.86
N LEU A 66 7.63 -3.31 -9.11
CA LEU A 66 6.54 -2.39 -9.45
C LEU A 66 5.17 -2.87 -8.97
N LYS A 67 4.97 -4.17 -8.73
CA LYS A 67 3.73 -4.67 -8.09
C LYS A 67 3.47 -3.97 -6.76
N ARG A 68 4.53 -3.62 -6.01
CA ARG A 68 4.48 -3.01 -4.68
C ARG A 68 4.29 -1.49 -4.70
N VAL A 69 4.34 -0.85 -5.87
CA VAL A 69 4.14 0.61 -6.00
C VAL A 69 2.64 0.92 -6.08
N PHE A 70 2.09 1.57 -5.06
CA PHE A 70 0.69 1.97 -5.04
C PHE A 70 0.35 3.00 -6.14
N GLY A 71 -0.88 2.94 -6.63
CA GLY A 71 -1.34 3.65 -7.83
C GLY A 71 -1.32 2.79 -9.09
N ILE A 72 -0.51 1.73 -9.12
CA ILE A 72 -0.44 0.80 -10.26
C ILE A 72 -1.51 -0.28 -10.10
N VAL A 73 -2.39 -0.40 -11.10
CA VAL A 73 -3.46 -1.42 -11.14
C VAL A 73 -3.01 -2.68 -11.87
N SER A 74 -2.30 -2.52 -12.98
CA SER A 74 -1.74 -3.66 -13.70
C SER A 74 -0.49 -3.30 -14.47
N LEU A 75 0.33 -4.32 -14.69
CA LEU A 75 1.61 -4.24 -15.36
C LEU A 75 1.64 -5.25 -16.51
N SER A 76 2.23 -4.86 -17.64
CA SER A 76 2.51 -5.78 -18.75
C SER A 76 3.95 -5.63 -19.21
N PRO A 77 4.81 -6.65 -19.02
CA PRO A 77 6.10 -6.66 -19.70
C PRO A 77 5.84 -6.77 -21.21
N ALA A 78 6.45 -5.87 -21.99
CA ALA A 78 6.09 -5.67 -23.38
C ALA A 78 7.32 -5.53 -24.29
N MET A 79 7.08 -5.73 -25.58
CA MET A 79 7.99 -5.34 -26.65
C MET A 79 7.44 -4.10 -27.35
N GLU A 80 8.20 -3.01 -27.29
CA GLU A 80 8.02 -1.81 -28.11
C GLU A 80 8.68 -2.04 -29.48
N VAL A 81 7.91 -1.85 -30.54
CA VAL A 81 8.35 -1.85 -31.95
C VAL A 81 7.73 -0.66 -32.68
N ASP A 82 8.21 -0.33 -33.88
CA ASP A 82 7.52 0.62 -34.74
C ASP A 82 6.13 0.09 -35.12
N ALA A 83 5.16 0.99 -35.22
CA ALA A 83 3.80 0.66 -35.63
C ALA A 83 3.75 0.35 -37.12
N GLU A 84 4.20 -0.86 -37.48
CA GLU A 84 4.13 -1.44 -38.82
C GLU A 84 3.55 -2.85 -38.69
N LEU A 85 2.57 -3.21 -39.53
CA LEU A 85 1.83 -4.46 -39.38
C LEU A 85 2.77 -5.69 -39.37
N GLU A 86 3.79 -5.70 -40.23
CA GLU A 86 4.77 -6.79 -40.28
C GLU A 86 5.54 -6.95 -38.97
N LYS A 87 6.04 -5.83 -38.40
CA LYS A 87 6.75 -5.84 -37.11
C LYS A 87 5.84 -6.27 -35.97
N ILE A 88 4.57 -5.83 -35.97
CA ILE A 88 3.56 -6.22 -35.00
C ILE A 88 3.31 -7.74 -35.08
N ASN A 89 3.04 -8.26 -36.27
CA ASN A 89 2.76 -9.67 -36.53
C ASN A 89 3.93 -10.57 -36.07
N LYS A 90 5.16 -10.28 -36.51
CA LYS A 90 6.36 -11.03 -36.11
C LYS A 90 6.57 -11.02 -34.61
N THR A 91 6.35 -9.87 -33.96
CA THR A 91 6.53 -9.73 -32.50
C THR A 91 5.43 -10.44 -31.71
N ALA A 92 4.18 -10.34 -32.17
CA ALA A 92 3.03 -11.04 -31.59
C ALA A 92 3.23 -12.55 -31.61
N LEU A 93 3.57 -13.12 -32.78
CA LEU A 93 3.85 -14.55 -32.93
C LEU A 93 5.01 -15.00 -32.01
N LYS A 94 6.08 -14.20 -31.92
CA LYS A 94 7.21 -14.49 -31.04
C LYS A 94 6.82 -14.55 -29.56
N LEU A 95 6.01 -13.60 -29.10
CA LEU A 95 5.55 -13.57 -27.70
C LEU A 95 4.52 -14.67 -27.43
N PHE A 96 3.64 -14.94 -28.38
CA PHE A 96 2.69 -16.05 -28.34
C PHE A 96 3.40 -17.40 -28.17
N ARG A 97 4.35 -17.73 -29.05
CA ARG A 97 5.17 -18.95 -28.97
C ARG A 97 5.93 -19.08 -27.66
N LYS A 98 6.43 -17.97 -27.13
CA LYS A 98 7.07 -17.96 -25.82
C LYS A 98 6.07 -18.33 -24.72
N LYS A 99 4.88 -17.73 -24.70
CA LYS A 99 3.85 -18.02 -23.70
C LYS A 99 3.30 -19.43 -23.82
N LYS A 100 3.07 -19.92 -25.05
CA LYS A 100 2.67 -21.29 -25.37
C LYS A 100 3.63 -22.32 -24.75
N ARG A 101 4.94 -22.12 -24.92
CA ARG A 101 5.98 -22.97 -24.29
C ARG A 101 6.00 -22.84 -22.77
N GLU A 102 5.87 -21.62 -22.22
CA GLU A 102 5.81 -21.40 -20.77
C GLU A 102 4.60 -22.11 -20.12
N LEU A 103 3.49 -22.27 -20.85
CA LEU A 103 2.29 -22.98 -20.40
C LEU A 103 2.24 -24.48 -20.76
N ASN A 104 3.23 -24.97 -21.53
CA ASN A 104 3.29 -26.35 -22.04
C ASN A 104 2.00 -26.78 -22.78
N LEU A 105 1.52 -25.93 -23.70
CA LEU A 105 0.31 -26.19 -24.48
C LEU A 105 0.65 -26.52 -25.93
N GLU A 106 0.05 -27.57 -26.48
CA GLU A 106 0.23 -27.96 -27.90
C GLU A 106 -0.67 -27.14 -28.83
N LYS A 107 -1.95 -26.97 -28.49
CA LYS A 107 -2.91 -26.18 -29.27
C LYS A 107 -3.71 -25.23 -28.36
N PRO A 108 -3.09 -24.14 -27.87
CA PRO A 108 -3.75 -23.21 -26.96
C PRO A 108 -4.90 -22.45 -27.64
N LYS A 109 -5.94 -22.17 -26.86
CA LYS A 109 -6.95 -21.19 -27.20
C LYS A 109 -6.42 -19.78 -26.99
N PHE A 110 -6.67 -18.87 -27.92
CA PHE A 110 -6.15 -17.52 -27.83
C PHE A 110 -7.11 -16.45 -28.35
N ARG A 111 -6.84 -15.21 -27.94
CA ARG A 111 -7.44 -14.03 -28.56
C ARG A 111 -6.41 -12.93 -28.78
N VAL A 112 -6.71 -12.04 -29.71
CA VAL A 112 -5.98 -10.78 -29.89
C VAL A 112 -6.84 -9.63 -29.42
N THR A 113 -6.27 -8.76 -28.58
CA THR A 113 -6.93 -7.53 -28.14
C THR A 113 -6.10 -6.34 -28.57
N ALA A 114 -6.62 -5.51 -29.47
CA ALA A 114 -5.92 -4.33 -29.99
C ALA A 114 -6.56 -3.04 -29.50
N ARG A 115 -5.75 -2.13 -28.97
CA ARG A 115 -6.18 -0.79 -28.54
C ARG A 115 -5.34 0.28 -29.20
N ARG A 116 -5.98 1.11 -30.02
CA ARG A 116 -5.39 2.34 -30.56
C ARG A 116 -5.57 3.46 -29.55
N ILE A 117 -4.50 3.81 -28.84
CA ILE A 117 -4.49 4.93 -27.88
C ILE A 117 -4.51 6.25 -28.65
N THR A 118 -3.71 6.33 -29.71
CA THR A 118 -3.74 7.40 -30.71
C THR A 118 -4.21 6.83 -32.07
N LYS A 119 -4.78 7.67 -32.94
CA LYS A 119 -5.59 7.23 -34.11
C LYS A 119 -4.87 7.33 -35.47
N GLU A 120 -3.56 7.50 -35.47
CA GLU A 120 -2.72 7.66 -36.67
C GLU A 120 -2.51 6.36 -37.44
N PHE A 121 -2.63 5.19 -36.80
CA PHE A 121 -2.41 3.92 -37.47
C PHE A 121 -3.57 3.61 -38.45
N PRO A 122 -3.29 3.23 -39.72
CA PRO A 122 -4.31 3.11 -40.78
C PRO A 122 -5.44 2.12 -40.46
N LEU A 123 -5.10 0.98 -39.87
CA LEU A 123 -6.05 -0.07 -39.54
C LEU A 123 -6.80 0.24 -38.24
N LYS A 124 -8.09 -0.11 -38.17
CA LYS A 124 -8.89 -0.07 -36.94
C LYS A 124 -8.58 -1.27 -36.05
N SER A 125 -8.90 -1.16 -34.76
CA SER A 125 -8.66 -2.24 -33.78
C SER A 125 -9.17 -3.62 -34.24
N PRO A 126 -10.40 -3.79 -34.77
CA PRO A 126 -10.85 -5.10 -35.25
C PRO A 126 -10.01 -5.65 -36.41
N GLU A 127 -9.57 -4.79 -37.33
CA GLU A 127 -8.73 -5.18 -38.47
C GLU A 127 -7.34 -5.62 -38.01
N ILE A 128 -6.75 -4.92 -37.03
CA ILE A 128 -5.49 -5.32 -36.40
C ILE A 128 -5.64 -6.68 -35.72
N GLN A 129 -6.72 -6.90 -34.97
CA GLN A 129 -6.99 -8.17 -34.31
C GLN A 129 -7.10 -9.32 -35.31
N GLY A 130 -7.84 -9.10 -36.40
CA GLY A 130 -7.99 -10.08 -37.47
C GLY A 130 -6.65 -10.42 -38.13
N LYS A 131 -5.87 -9.41 -38.52
CA LYS A 131 -4.58 -9.60 -39.20
C LYS A 131 -3.51 -10.25 -38.32
N VAL A 132 -3.45 -9.90 -37.04
CA VAL A 132 -2.52 -10.53 -36.09
C VAL A 132 -2.96 -11.96 -35.78
N GLY A 133 -4.28 -12.20 -35.66
CA GLY A 133 -4.83 -13.53 -35.42
C GLY A 133 -4.61 -14.49 -36.58
N GLU A 134 -4.90 -14.04 -37.82
CA GLU A 134 -4.60 -14.73 -39.07
C GLU A 134 -3.13 -15.12 -39.13
N TYR A 135 -2.22 -14.18 -38.89
CA TYR A 135 -0.78 -14.45 -38.92
C TYR A 135 -0.33 -15.49 -37.87
N ILE A 136 -0.93 -15.51 -36.68
CA ILE A 136 -0.64 -16.53 -35.67
C ILE A 136 -1.12 -17.91 -36.13
N LEU A 137 -2.36 -18.01 -36.65
CA LEU A 137 -2.94 -19.26 -37.12
C LEU A 137 -2.19 -19.86 -38.32
N GLU A 138 -1.67 -19.03 -39.22
CA GLU A 138 -0.88 -19.48 -40.38
C GLU A 138 0.49 -20.03 -39.98
N ASN A 139 1.00 -19.69 -38.80
CA ASN A 139 2.37 -19.97 -38.40
C ASN A 139 2.48 -20.84 -37.13
N ASP A 140 1.39 -21.15 -36.44
CA ASP A 140 1.43 -21.94 -35.21
C ASP A 140 0.10 -22.68 -34.96
N GLU A 141 0.17 -23.82 -34.27
CA GLU A 141 -1.03 -24.54 -33.88
C GLU A 141 -1.73 -23.84 -32.71
N ALA A 142 -2.92 -23.30 -32.97
CA ALA A 142 -3.73 -22.57 -32.01
C ALA A 142 -5.21 -22.55 -32.44
N GLU A 143 -6.10 -22.13 -31.53
CA GLU A 143 -7.53 -21.94 -31.81
C GLU A 143 -7.99 -20.58 -31.29
N VAL A 144 -8.81 -19.85 -32.06
CA VAL A 144 -9.34 -18.55 -31.59
C VAL A 144 -10.56 -18.77 -30.69
N ASP A 145 -10.51 -18.27 -29.46
CA ASP A 145 -11.64 -18.25 -28.52
C ASP A 145 -11.70 -16.88 -27.82
N LEU A 146 -12.76 -16.10 -28.09
CA LEU A 146 -12.88 -14.73 -27.56
C LEU A 146 -13.33 -14.69 -26.09
N LYS A 147 -13.90 -15.80 -25.58
CA LYS A 147 -14.49 -15.90 -24.25
C LYS A 147 -13.55 -16.62 -23.29
N ASN A 148 -13.10 -17.82 -23.67
CA ASN A 148 -12.29 -18.72 -22.85
C ASN A 148 -10.98 -19.03 -23.56
N TYR A 149 -9.94 -18.24 -23.26
CA TYR A 149 -8.62 -18.34 -23.89
C TYR A 149 -7.54 -18.60 -22.85
N ASP A 150 -6.50 -19.32 -23.26
CA ASP A 150 -5.29 -19.54 -22.48
C ASP A 150 -4.31 -18.37 -22.63
N ILE A 151 -4.26 -17.78 -23.84
CA ILE A 151 -3.32 -16.71 -24.18
C ILE A 151 -4.06 -15.50 -24.76
N GLU A 152 -3.87 -14.34 -24.15
CA GLU A 152 -4.26 -13.06 -24.74
C GLU A 152 -3.02 -12.37 -25.33
N VAL A 153 -3.04 -12.07 -26.62
CA VAL A 153 -2.05 -11.20 -27.26
C VAL A 153 -2.59 -9.77 -27.27
N GLY A 154 -2.04 -8.94 -26.40
CA GLY A 154 -2.38 -7.53 -26.31
C GLY A 154 -1.51 -6.67 -27.22
N VAL A 155 -2.13 -5.77 -27.99
CA VAL A 155 -1.46 -4.79 -28.85
C VAL A 155 -1.96 -3.39 -28.51
N GLU A 156 -1.13 -2.56 -27.87
CA GLU A 156 -1.43 -1.14 -27.65
C GLU A 156 -0.63 -0.27 -28.64
N LEU A 157 -1.30 0.56 -29.45
CA LEU A 157 -0.65 1.47 -30.39
C LEU A 157 -0.70 2.91 -29.86
N MET A 158 0.45 3.58 -29.85
CA MET A 158 0.59 4.95 -29.35
C MET A 158 1.77 5.66 -30.01
N GLU A 159 1.52 6.81 -30.64
CA GLU A 159 2.49 7.71 -31.26
C GLU A 159 3.49 6.99 -32.19
N GLY A 160 2.97 6.24 -33.16
CA GLY A 160 3.80 5.53 -34.14
C GLY A 160 4.56 4.32 -33.58
N LYS A 161 4.29 3.92 -32.33
CA LYS A 161 4.84 2.71 -31.70
C LYS A 161 3.73 1.71 -31.38
N ALA A 162 4.08 0.43 -31.40
CA ALA A 162 3.24 -0.66 -30.94
C ALA A 162 3.89 -1.36 -29.74
N TYR A 163 3.09 -1.59 -28.70
CA TYR A 163 3.47 -2.28 -27.48
C TYR A 163 2.73 -3.62 -27.42
N ILE A 164 3.47 -4.71 -27.62
CA ILE A 164 2.92 -6.06 -27.64
C ILE A 164 3.26 -6.79 -26.35
N PHE A 165 2.26 -7.42 -25.73
CA PHE A 165 2.41 -8.18 -24.48
C PHE A 165 1.48 -9.39 -24.46
N VAL A 166 1.82 -10.37 -23.63
CA VAL A 166 1.05 -11.61 -23.41
C VAL A 166 0.74 -11.87 -21.93
N ASP A 167 1.20 -10.97 -21.06
CA ASP A 167 0.96 -11.02 -19.63
C ASP A 167 0.34 -9.71 -19.15
N LYS A 168 -0.66 -9.82 -18.28
CA LYS A 168 -1.29 -8.68 -17.59
C LYS A 168 -1.38 -9.00 -16.11
N ILE A 169 -0.45 -8.42 -15.37
CA ILE A 169 -0.18 -8.79 -14.00
C ILE A 169 -0.83 -7.78 -13.07
N LYS A 170 -1.68 -8.24 -12.16
CA LYS A 170 -2.35 -7.39 -11.17
C LYS A 170 -1.32 -6.85 -10.17
N ALA A 171 -1.46 -5.58 -9.82
CA ALA A 171 -0.71 -4.92 -8.76
C ALA A 171 -1.68 -4.43 -7.67
N TRP A 172 -1.15 -3.85 -6.60
CA TRP A 172 -1.94 -3.47 -5.41
C TRP A 172 -3.02 -2.41 -5.66
N GLY A 173 -2.94 -1.66 -6.76
CA GLY A 173 -3.85 -0.54 -7.04
C GLY A 173 -3.67 0.58 -6.03
N GLY A 174 -4.77 1.21 -5.62
CA GLY A 174 -4.74 2.32 -4.68
C GLY A 174 -4.27 3.62 -5.33
N LEU A 175 -3.69 4.51 -4.51
CA LEU A 175 -3.20 5.83 -4.93
C LEU A 175 -1.69 5.94 -4.69
N PRO A 176 -0.96 6.71 -5.51
CA PRO A 176 0.46 6.94 -5.29
C PRO A 176 0.72 7.60 -3.92
N ILE A 177 1.68 7.08 -3.16
CA ILE A 177 2.12 7.67 -1.89
C ILE A 177 2.57 9.12 -2.14
N GLY A 178 2.17 10.01 -1.23
CA GLY A 178 2.41 11.45 -1.30
C GLY A 178 1.24 12.23 -1.90
N THR A 179 0.23 11.55 -2.47
CA THR A 179 -0.93 12.23 -3.05
C THR A 179 -2.01 12.61 -2.03
N GLN A 180 -2.05 11.97 -0.86
CA GLN A 180 -3.03 12.24 0.20
C GLN A 180 -2.40 12.82 1.47
N GLY A 181 -1.25 13.48 1.35
CA GLY A 181 -0.54 14.07 2.48
C GLY A 181 0.08 13.04 3.42
N LYS A 182 0.40 13.47 4.65
CA LYS A 182 1.12 12.68 5.64
C LYS A 182 0.21 12.25 6.79
N VAL A 183 0.47 11.07 7.34
CA VAL A 183 -0.16 10.57 8.57
C VAL A 183 0.90 9.96 9.49
N VAL A 184 0.71 10.10 10.80
CA VAL A 184 1.56 9.41 11.79
C VAL A 184 0.93 8.07 12.10
N ALA A 185 1.63 6.95 11.91
CA ALA A 185 1.14 5.63 12.27
C ALA A 185 1.80 5.14 13.55
N LEU A 186 0.98 4.83 14.56
CA LEU A 186 1.44 4.17 15.79
C LEU A 186 1.74 2.70 15.49
N LEU A 187 3.03 2.38 15.34
CA LEU A 187 3.53 1.06 14.97
C LEU A 187 3.97 0.26 16.21
N SER A 188 3.50 -0.98 16.29
CA SER A 188 3.76 -1.93 17.38
C SER A 188 4.36 -3.23 16.86
N GLY A 189 4.81 -4.11 17.76
CA GLY A 189 5.23 -5.47 17.41
C GLY A 189 4.08 -6.41 17.02
N GLY A 190 2.83 -6.05 17.31
CA GLY A 190 1.66 -6.86 16.94
C GLY A 190 1.30 -6.83 15.45
N ILE A 191 0.38 -7.72 15.07
CA ILE A 191 -0.06 -7.96 13.68
C ILE A 191 -0.82 -6.76 13.06
N ASP A 192 -1.54 -6.00 13.88
CA ASP A 192 -2.60 -5.13 13.37
C ASP A 192 -2.06 -3.78 12.90
N SER A 193 -1.19 -3.13 13.67
CA SER A 193 -0.67 -1.80 13.30
C SER A 193 0.14 -1.75 12.00
N PRO A 194 0.92 -2.79 11.60
CA PRO A 194 1.57 -2.83 10.29
C PRO A 194 0.56 -2.85 9.14
N VAL A 195 -0.53 -3.61 9.29
CA VAL A 195 -1.62 -3.69 8.30
C VAL A 195 -2.33 -2.34 8.20
N ALA A 196 -2.62 -1.69 9.33
CA ALA A 196 -3.22 -0.36 9.33
C ALA A 196 -2.35 0.69 8.61
N ALA A 197 -1.04 0.70 8.88
CA ALA A 197 -0.10 1.56 8.17
C ALA A 197 -0.10 1.26 6.65
N PHE A 198 -0.05 -0.02 6.27
CA PHE A 198 -0.11 -0.45 4.88
C PHE A 198 -1.36 0.02 4.14
N LEU A 199 -2.54 -0.09 4.76
CA LEU A 199 -3.80 0.35 4.15
C LEU A 199 -3.84 1.88 3.92
N MET A 200 -3.23 2.66 4.82
CA MET A 200 -3.09 4.10 4.62
C MET A 200 -2.10 4.45 3.52
N MET A 201 -0.98 3.72 3.42
CA MET A 201 -0.06 3.84 2.27
C MET A 201 -0.76 3.52 0.94
N LYS A 202 -1.60 2.47 0.92
CA LYS A 202 -2.41 2.10 -0.25
C LYS A 202 -3.39 3.18 -0.67
N ARG A 203 -3.84 4.03 0.26
CA ARG A 203 -4.66 5.21 -0.04
C ARG A 203 -3.83 6.45 -0.39
N GLY A 204 -2.52 6.33 -0.59
CA GLY A 204 -1.66 7.41 -1.07
C GLY A 204 -1.15 8.34 0.03
N CYS A 205 -1.33 7.97 1.30
CA CYS A 205 -0.74 8.71 2.42
C CYS A 205 0.74 8.34 2.57
N GLU A 206 1.58 9.33 2.80
CA GLU A 206 2.93 9.10 3.32
C GLU A 206 2.84 8.82 4.83
N VAL A 207 3.18 7.59 5.22
CA VAL A 207 3.20 7.19 6.63
C VAL A 207 4.50 7.60 7.31
N ILE A 208 4.38 8.25 8.47
CA ILE A 208 5.46 8.49 9.43
C ILE A 208 5.30 7.48 10.57
N PRO A 209 6.13 6.42 10.63
CA PRO A 209 6.01 5.39 11.66
C PRO A 209 6.54 5.89 13.01
N VAL A 210 5.71 5.79 14.05
CA VAL A 210 6.06 6.12 15.43
C VAL A 210 5.88 4.89 16.30
N HIS A 211 6.93 4.47 16.98
CA HIS A 211 6.91 3.40 17.95
C HIS A 211 7.11 3.94 19.37
N ILE A 212 6.26 3.51 20.30
CA ILE A 212 6.43 3.82 21.73
C ILE A 212 7.26 2.71 22.35
N TYR A 213 8.46 3.06 22.83
CA TYR A 213 9.44 2.10 23.32
C TYR A 213 8.88 1.23 24.47
N MET A 214 9.07 -0.08 24.36
CA MET A 214 8.68 -1.07 25.38
C MET A 214 9.83 -1.96 25.83
N GLY A 215 10.97 -1.92 25.14
CA GLY A 215 12.13 -2.76 25.37
C GLY A 215 12.91 -2.96 24.06
N GLU A 216 14.13 -3.47 24.16
CA GLU A 216 15.01 -3.61 22.99
C GLU A 216 14.56 -4.73 22.05
N LYS A 217 14.05 -5.86 22.56
CA LYS A 217 13.56 -6.96 21.71
C LYS A 217 12.35 -6.52 20.89
N THR A 218 11.41 -5.82 21.55
CA THR A 218 10.24 -5.24 20.89
C THR A 218 10.65 -4.19 19.85
N LEU A 219 11.63 -3.33 20.16
CA LEU A 219 12.12 -2.33 19.21
C LEU A 219 12.76 -2.99 17.98
N GLU A 220 13.60 -4.01 18.15
CA GLU A 220 14.20 -4.74 17.05
C GLU A 220 13.14 -5.39 16.16
N LYS A 221 12.12 -6.01 16.77
CA LYS A 221 10.95 -6.57 16.09
C LYS A 221 10.24 -5.52 15.25
N VAL A 222 9.96 -4.33 15.80
CA VAL A 222 9.31 -3.23 15.09
C VAL A 222 10.18 -2.68 13.95
N ARG A 223 11.51 -2.62 14.13
CA ARG A 223 12.44 -2.24 13.04
C ARG A 223 12.36 -3.23 11.87
N LYS A 224 12.31 -4.54 12.15
CA LYS A 224 12.16 -5.58 11.11
C LYS A 224 10.83 -5.41 10.37
N ILE A 225 9.74 -5.19 11.10
CA ILE A 225 8.41 -4.93 10.54
C ILE A 225 8.44 -3.67 9.65
N TRP A 226 9.02 -2.57 10.11
CA TRP A 226 9.12 -1.34 9.31
C TRP A 226 9.97 -1.53 8.05
N ASN A 227 11.10 -2.23 8.16
CA ASN A 227 11.94 -2.55 6.99
C ASN A 227 11.19 -3.38 5.95
N GLN A 228 10.31 -4.29 6.37
CA GLN A 228 9.43 -5.02 5.46
C GLN A 228 8.41 -4.08 4.81
N LEU A 229 7.78 -3.18 5.57
CA LEU A 229 6.83 -2.20 5.05
C LEU A 229 7.49 -1.16 4.10
N LYS A 230 8.76 -0.82 4.29
CA LYS A 230 9.51 0.08 3.40
C LYS A 230 9.49 -0.40 1.94
N LYS A 231 9.37 -1.71 1.70
CA LYS A 231 9.23 -2.29 0.35
C LYS A 231 7.94 -1.89 -0.39
N TYR A 232 7.01 -1.22 0.30
CA TYR A 232 5.76 -0.66 -0.22
C TYR A 232 5.67 0.86 -0.05
N HIS A 233 6.67 1.50 0.57
CA HIS A 233 6.64 2.92 0.95
C HIS A 233 7.36 3.84 -0.05
N TYR A 234 7.54 3.41 -1.31
CA TYR A 234 8.23 4.22 -2.32
C TYR A 234 7.56 5.57 -2.54
N GLY A 235 8.34 6.64 -2.45
CA GLY A 235 7.88 8.04 -2.46
C GLY A 235 7.75 8.65 -1.06
N GLY A 236 7.82 7.84 0.00
CA GLY A 236 7.90 8.29 1.38
C GLY A 236 9.34 8.27 1.91
N LYS A 237 9.65 9.18 2.84
CA LYS A 237 11.04 9.34 3.35
C LYS A 237 11.19 9.08 4.85
N ALA A 238 10.11 8.69 5.53
CA ALA A 238 10.11 8.63 6.98
C ALA A 238 10.84 7.39 7.50
N ASP A 239 11.73 7.61 8.47
CA ASP A 239 12.30 6.55 9.29
C ASP A 239 11.48 6.30 10.55
N LEU A 240 11.72 5.15 11.20
CA LEU A 240 11.08 4.79 12.46
C LEU A 240 11.47 5.78 13.56
N ILE A 241 10.48 6.55 14.03
CA ILE A 241 10.63 7.43 15.19
C ILE A 241 10.31 6.61 16.44
N VAL A 242 11.22 6.63 17.43
CA VAL A 242 11.05 5.92 18.69
C VAL A 242 10.86 6.91 19.83
N ILE A 243 9.76 6.80 20.56
CA ILE A 243 9.44 7.67 21.69
C ILE A 243 9.59 6.89 22.99
N LYS A 244 10.40 7.44 23.92
CA LYS A 244 10.50 6.91 25.27
C LYS A 244 9.35 7.44 26.16
N PRO A 245 8.58 6.56 26.80
CA PRO A 245 7.34 6.85 27.52
C PRO A 245 7.60 7.40 28.94
N LYS A 246 8.05 8.66 29.08
CA LYS A 246 8.50 9.22 30.37
C LYS A 246 7.50 9.14 31.52
N GLU A 247 6.20 9.21 31.25
CA GLU A 247 5.15 9.30 32.29
C GLU A 247 4.53 7.94 32.64
N ARG A 248 5.00 6.84 32.03
CA ARG A 248 4.37 5.52 32.16
C ARG A 248 4.40 4.99 33.59
N GLU A 249 5.56 5.03 34.25
CA GLU A 249 5.74 4.54 35.62
C GLU A 249 4.83 5.30 36.58
N LYS A 250 4.86 6.64 36.50
CA LYS A 250 3.97 7.53 37.27
C LYS A 250 2.49 7.19 37.09
N ILE A 251 2.03 6.94 35.87
CA ILE A 251 0.63 6.55 35.60
C ILE A 251 0.30 5.23 36.30
N ILE A 252 1.15 4.21 36.15
CA ILE A 252 0.91 2.87 36.71
C ILE A 252 0.86 2.92 38.24
N GLU A 253 1.83 3.60 38.86
CA GLU A 253 1.90 3.75 40.33
C GLU A 253 0.66 4.46 40.87
N LYS A 254 0.27 5.61 40.28
CA LYS A 254 -0.90 6.35 40.73
C LYS A 254 -2.20 5.59 40.52
N LEU A 255 -2.37 4.88 39.41
CA LEU A 255 -3.55 4.04 39.21
C LEU A 255 -3.63 2.90 40.23
N LYS A 256 -2.49 2.34 40.66
CA LYS A 256 -2.43 1.34 41.73
C LYS A 256 -2.80 1.92 43.09
N GLU A 257 -2.27 3.08 43.45
CA GLU A 257 -2.64 3.80 44.69
C GLU A 257 -4.15 4.07 44.75
N LEU A 258 -4.74 4.46 43.62
CA LEU A 258 -6.16 4.76 43.50
C LEU A 258 -7.07 3.52 43.35
N LYS A 259 -6.50 2.30 43.30
CA LYS A 259 -7.22 1.03 43.03
C LYS A 259 -7.99 1.06 41.70
N LYS A 260 -7.37 1.61 40.66
CA LYS A 260 -7.93 1.87 39.31
C LYS A 260 -7.02 1.33 38.20
N GLU A 261 -6.27 0.26 38.48
CA GLU A 261 -5.36 -0.38 37.52
C GLU A 261 -6.06 -0.85 36.25
N ASN A 262 -7.37 -1.11 36.31
CA ASN A 262 -8.20 -1.45 35.16
C ASN A 262 -8.20 -0.37 34.06
N TYR A 263 -7.89 0.89 34.37
CA TYR A 263 -7.77 1.98 33.39
C TYR A 263 -6.41 2.07 32.69
N THR A 264 -5.41 1.26 33.10
CA THR A 264 -4.02 1.36 32.61
C THR A 264 -3.92 1.32 31.08
N CYS A 265 -4.61 0.38 30.42
CA CYS A 265 -4.58 0.25 28.96
C CYS A 265 -5.13 1.49 28.24
N VAL A 266 -6.19 2.10 28.78
CA VAL A 266 -6.83 3.29 28.20
C VAL A 266 -5.92 4.51 28.36
N PHE A 267 -5.31 4.70 29.55
CA PHE A 267 -4.32 5.75 29.78
C PHE A 267 -3.11 5.59 28.87
N CYS A 268 -2.55 4.38 28.77
CA CYS A 268 -1.43 4.11 27.88
C CYS A 268 -1.76 4.55 26.44
N LYS A 269 -2.89 4.09 25.87
CA LYS A 269 -3.32 4.48 24.51
C LYS A 269 -3.55 5.98 24.38
N PHE A 270 -4.19 6.62 25.36
CA PHE A 270 -4.40 8.07 25.38
C PHE A 270 -3.06 8.82 25.28
N MET A 271 -2.06 8.41 26.06
CA MET A 271 -0.73 9.01 26.02
C MET A 271 0.04 8.68 24.74
N MET A 272 -0.16 7.51 24.14
CA MET A 272 0.41 7.20 22.81
C MET A 272 -0.12 8.17 21.76
N VAL A 273 -1.42 8.41 21.73
CA VAL A 273 -2.06 9.36 20.81
C VAL A 273 -1.61 10.79 21.08
N LYS A 274 -1.54 11.22 22.35
CA LYS A 274 -1.04 12.55 22.72
C LYS A 274 0.40 12.79 22.23
N ASN A 275 1.26 11.78 22.32
CA ASN A 275 2.62 11.86 21.79
C ASN A 275 2.66 11.85 20.25
N ALA A 276 1.82 11.02 19.62
CA ALA A 276 1.70 10.98 18.16
C ALA A 276 1.15 12.29 17.58
N ASP A 277 0.24 12.99 18.27
CA ASP A 277 -0.29 14.31 17.87
C ASP A 277 0.83 15.36 17.80
N LYS A 278 1.74 15.38 18.79
CA LYS A 278 2.90 16.29 18.78
C LYS A 278 3.78 16.06 17.55
N ILE A 279 4.13 14.81 17.28
CA ILE A 279 4.90 14.43 16.07
C ILE A 279 4.12 14.77 14.80
N ALA A 280 2.82 14.51 14.78
CA ALA A 280 1.99 14.80 13.62
C ALA A 280 2.02 16.29 13.28
N ARG A 281 1.94 17.17 14.27
CA ARG A 281 2.06 18.63 14.08
C ARG A 281 3.44 19.05 13.57
N GLU A 282 4.49 18.51 14.17
CA GLU A 282 5.88 18.80 13.77
C GLU A 282 6.14 18.45 12.29
N PHE A 283 5.62 17.32 11.83
CA PHE A 283 5.79 16.86 10.45
C PHE A 283 4.70 17.33 9.48
N GLY A 284 3.74 18.14 9.94
CA GLY A 284 2.60 18.62 9.15
C GLY A 284 1.62 17.51 8.73
N ALA A 285 1.60 16.38 9.43
CA ALA A 285 0.67 15.28 9.21
C ALA A 285 -0.78 15.66 9.58
N LYS A 286 -1.73 15.08 8.85
CA LYS A 286 -3.16 15.42 8.94
C LYS A 286 -4.00 14.39 9.71
N GLY A 287 -3.34 13.46 10.39
CA GLY A 287 -4.01 12.51 11.27
C GLY A 287 -3.07 11.46 11.82
N ILE A 288 -3.62 10.66 12.74
CA ILE A 288 -2.94 9.57 13.43
C ILE A 288 -3.60 8.26 13.00
N VAL A 289 -2.81 7.23 12.74
CA VAL A 289 -3.28 5.90 12.34
C VAL A 289 -3.08 4.95 13.50
N MET A 290 -4.14 4.24 13.87
CA MET A 290 -4.10 3.17 14.87
C MET A 290 -4.59 1.86 14.25
N GLY A 291 -3.94 0.75 14.62
CA GLY A 291 -4.36 -0.60 14.27
C GLY A 291 -5.47 -1.15 15.16
N ASP A 292 -6.42 -0.30 15.55
CA ASP A 292 -7.57 -0.74 16.37
C ASP A 292 -8.62 -1.43 15.49
N SER A 293 -9.15 -2.58 15.97
CA SER A 293 -10.35 -3.25 15.43
C SER A 293 -11.45 -3.31 16.50
N LEU A 294 -12.71 -3.08 16.13
CA LEU A 294 -13.78 -2.91 17.10
C LEU A 294 -14.11 -4.24 17.79
N GLY A 295 -14.09 -4.24 19.13
CA GLY A 295 -14.47 -5.41 19.94
C GLY A 295 -13.41 -6.50 20.05
N GLN A 296 -12.23 -6.32 19.45
CA GLN A 296 -11.16 -7.34 19.49
C GLN A 296 -10.51 -7.47 20.89
N VAL A 297 -10.33 -6.36 21.61
CA VAL A 297 -9.80 -6.34 22.98
C VAL A 297 -10.55 -5.31 23.84
N ALA A 298 -10.48 -5.43 25.17
CA ALA A 298 -11.18 -4.54 26.10
C ALA A 298 -10.90 -3.04 25.86
N SER A 299 -9.68 -2.69 25.45
CA SER A 299 -9.29 -1.31 25.13
C SER A 299 -9.78 -0.79 23.76
N GLN A 300 -10.57 -1.60 23.03
CA GLN A 300 -11.09 -1.33 21.69
C GLN A 300 -12.62 -1.45 21.64
N THR A 301 -13.29 -1.00 22.70
CA THR A 301 -14.73 -0.73 22.71
C THR A 301 -15.03 0.69 22.25
N LEU A 302 -16.29 0.98 21.91
CA LEU A 302 -16.71 2.33 21.51
C LEU A 302 -16.41 3.37 22.60
N GLU A 303 -16.69 3.04 23.86
CA GLU A 303 -16.48 3.91 25.01
C GLU A 303 -14.98 4.21 25.22
N ASN A 304 -14.12 3.19 25.14
CA ASN A 304 -12.68 3.39 25.30
C ASN A 304 -12.05 4.09 24.11
N MET A 305 -12.52 3.81 22.88
CA MET A 305 -12.07 4.54 21.69
C MET A 305 -12.50 6.00 21.73
N TYR A 306 -13.68 6.31 22.27
CA TYR A 306 -14.13 7.68 22.48
C TYR A 306 -13.16 8.44 23.41
N ILE A 307 -12.79 7.85 24.55
CA ILE A 307 -11.82 8.42 25.50
C ILE A 307 -10.47 8.67 24.81
N VAL A 308 -9.91 7.64 24.15
CA VAL A 308 -8.62 7.73 23.47
C VAL A 308 -8.65 8.81 22.37
N SER A 309 -9.79 8.98 21.70
CA SER A 309 -9.94 9.99 20.64
C SER A 309 -9.98 11.43 21.16
N GLN A 310 -10.13 11.65 22.46
CA GLN A 310 -10.01 12.99 23.06
C GLN A 310 -8.56 13.47 23.14
N ALA A 311 -7.57 12.57 23.02
CA ALA A 311 -6.15 12.91 23.18
C ALA A 311 -5.57 13.77 22.04
N SER A 312 -6.30 13.98 20.96
CA SER A 312 -5.84 14.64 19.73
C SER A 312 -6.97 15.39 19.06
N ASP A 313 -6.70 16.61 18.60
CA ASP A 313 -7.63 17.35 17.73
C ASP A 313 -7.59 16.82 16.28
N LEU A 314 -6.48 16.23 15.88
CA LEU A 314 -6.32 15.59 14.58
C LEU A 314 -7.19 14.32 14.48
N PRO A 315 -7.71 13.99 13.27
CA PRO A 315 -8.41 12.74 13.02
C PRO A 315 -7.57 11.50 13.40
N ILE A 316 -8.21 10.53 14.04
CA ILE A 316 -7.63 9.19 14.26
C ILE A 316 -8.26 8.22 13.27
N TYR A 317 -7.47 7.78 12.30
CA TYR A 317 -7.85 6.79 11.31
C TYR A 317 -7.66 5.38 11.88
N ARG A 318 -8.70 4.54 11.78
CA ARG A 318 -8.70 3.13 12.21
C ARG A 318 -9.06 2.24 11.01
N PRO A 319 -8.11 1.96 10.11
CA PRO A 319 -8.39 1.25 8.86
C PRO A 319 -8.96 -0.17 9.05
N LEU A 320 -8.78 -0.75 10.24
CA LEU A 320 -9.17 -2.12 10.56
C LEU A 320 -10.49 -2.20 11.34
N ILE A 321 -11.15 -1.07 11.58
CA ILE A 321 -12.27 -0.97 12.54
C ILE A 321 -13.41 -1.95 12.27
N GLY A 322 -13.63 -2.30 11.00
CA GLY A 322 -14.67 -3.23 10.56
C GLY A 322 -14.15 -4.53 9.94
N LEU A 323 -12.85 -4.82 10.09
CA LEU A 323 -12.26 -6.09 9.64
C LEU A 323 -12.20 -7.08 10.79
N ASP A 324 -12.48 -8.35 10.49
CA ASP A 324 -12.25 -9.43 11.43
C ASP A 324 -10.75 -9.81 11.53
N LYS A 325 -10.44 -10.73 12.44
CA LYS A 325 -9.05 -11.12 12.69
C LYS A 325 -8.43 -11.90 11.54
N GLU A 326 -9.21 -12.73 10.86
CA GLU A 326 -8.72 -13.56 9.76
C GLU A 326 -8.38 -12.70 8.54
N GLU A 327 -9.21 -11.70 8.25
CA GLU A 327 -8.96 -10.70 7.21
C GLU A 327 -7.65 -9.95 7.48
N ILE A 328 -7.45 -9.47 8.71
CA ILE A 328 -6.22 -8.75 9.10
C ILE A 328 -4.99 -9.67 8.96
N VAL A 329 -5.09 -10.91 9.44
CA VAL A 329 -4.01 -11.91 9.33
C VAL A 329 -3.71 -12.26 7.88
N GLY A 330 -4.72 -12.37 7.03
CA GLY A 330 -4.58 -12.61 5.59
C GLY A 330 -3.74 -11.52 4.92
N ILE A 331 -4.07 -10.25 5.19
CA ILE A 331 -3.29 -9.12 4.68
C ILE A 331 -1.87 -9.13 5.26
N ALA A 332 -1.71 -9.38 6.57
CA ALA A 332 -0.40 -9.41 7.22
C ALA A 332 0.54 -10.45 6.59
N LYS A 333 0.01 -11.63 6.22
CA LYS A 333 0.75 -12.68 5.49
C LYS A 333 1.10 -12.24 4.08
N GLU A 334 0.16 -11.66 3.34
CA GLU A 334 0.38 -11.19 1.96
C GLU A 334 1.50 -10.13 1.88
N ILE A 335 1.60 -9.26 2.90
CA ILE A 335 2.63 -8.22 2.97
C ILE A 335 3.91 -8.68 3.72
N GLY A 336 3.95 -9.92 4.21
CA GLY A 336 5.09 -10.54 4.88
C GLY A 336 5.41 -9.96 6.27
N THR A 337 4.42 -9.39 6.96
CA THR A 337 4.58 -8.85 8.33
C THR A 337 4.11 -9.81 9.41
N PHE A 338 3.37 -10.85 9.06
CA PHE A 338 2.79 -11.79 10.03
C PHE A 338 3.86 -12.51 10.85
N GLU A 339 4.81 -13.17 10.19
CA GLU A 339 5.88 -13.95 10.82
C GLU A 339 6.78 -13.06 11.70
N LEU A 340 7.05 -11.84 11.24
CA LEU A 340 7.80 -10.84 12.01
C LEU A 340 7.02 -10.40 13.26
N SER A 341 5.70 -10.28 13.15
CA SER A 341 4.82 -9.92 14.27
C SER A 341 4.65 -11.04 15.29
N THR A 342 4.97 -12.29 14.93
CA THR A 342 4.98 -13.44 15.84
C THR A 342 6.32 -13.65 16.57
N LEU A 343 7.36 -12.88 16.23
CA LEU A 343 8.63 -12.96 16.95
C LEU A 343 8.46 -12.62 18.44
N PRO A 344 9.29 -13.21 19.33
CA PRO A 344 9.29 -12.88 20.75
C PRO A 344 9.46 -11.37 20.99
N GLU A 345 8.79 -10.85 22.00
CA GLU A 345 8.83 -9.45 22.40
C GLU A 345 9.04 -9.34 23.91
N ASP A 346 9.40 -8.13 24.37
CA ASP A 346 9.58 -7.89 25.80
C ASP A 346 8.25 -8.00 26.54
N GLU A 347 8.26 -8.58 27.73
CA GLU A 347 7.06 -8.66 28.56
C GLU A 347 6.55 -7.27 28.93
N VAL A 348 5.23 -7.14 28.97
CA VAL A 348 4.54 -5.90 29.33
C VAL A 348 3.97 -6.09 30.75
N PRO A 349 4.72 -5.76 31.82
CA PRO A 349 4.38 -6.17 33.18
C PRO A 349 3.16 -5.43 33.77
N PHE A 350 2.63 -4.45 33.06
CA PHE A 350 1.59 -3.54 33.52
C PHE A 350 0.23 -3.77 32.86
N ILE A 351 0.00 -4.94 32.25
CA ILE A 351 -1.32 -5.32 31.74
C ILE A 351 -2.21 -5.70 32.94
N PRO A 352 -3.35 -5.00 33.17
CA PRO A 352 -4.23 -5.32 34.29
C PRO A 352 -4.97 -6.64 34.06
N LYS A 353 -5.26 -7.39 35.14
CA LYS A 353 -6.03 -8.65 35.08
C LYS A 353 -7.43 -8.48 34.52
N HIS A 354 -8.09 -7.36 34.85
CA HIS A 354 -9.43 -7.02 34.38
C HIS A 354 -9.42 -5.60 33.80
N PRO A 355 -9.00 -5.40 32.54
CA PRO A 355 -9.03 -4.09 31.91
C PRO A 355 -10.46 -3.56 31.80
N VAL A 356 -10.63 -2.24 31.93
CA VAL A 356 -11.93 -1.58 31.78
C VAL A 356 -12.46 -1.76 30.36
N ILE A 357 -13.72 -2.20 30.23
CA ILE A 357 -14.40 -2.40 28.94
C ILE A 357 -15.29 -1.18 28.60
N LYS A 358 -15.95 -0.60 29.60
CA LYS A 358 -16.80 0.59 29.47
C LYS A 358 -16.24 1.73 30.29
N GLY A 359 -15.18 2.36 29.80
CA GLY A 359 -14.58 3.52 30.45
C GLY A 359 -15.52 4.73 30.41
N SER A 360 -15.57 5.50 31.49
CA SER A 360 -16.26 6.80 31.52
C SER A 360 -15.27 7.93 31.27
N TRP A 361 -15.62 8.89 30.41
CA TRP A 361 -14.78 10.08 30.18
C TRP A 361 -14.66 10.94 31.44
N GLU A 362 -15.74 11.07 32.22
CA GLU A 362 -15.71 11.83 33.49
C GLU A 362 -14.78 11.19 34.52
N GLU A 363 -14.84 9.87 34.66
CA GLU A 363 -13.91 9.13 35.53
C GLU A 363 -12.48 9.25 35.02
N PHE A 364 -12.27 9.12 33.70
CA PHE A 364 -10.95 9.30 33.10
C PHE A 364 -10.36 10.69 33.40
N LYS A 365 -11.15 11.77 33.25
CA LYS A 365 -10.73 13.14 33.60
C LYS A 365 -10.34 13.26 35.07
N LYS A 366 -11.15 12.71 35.98
CA LYS A 366 -10.85 12.72 37.41
C LYS A 366 -9.52 12.03 37.68
N LEU A 367 -9.32 10.82 37.18
CA LEU A 367 -8.07 10.07 37.34
C LEU A 367 -6.89 10.81 36.70
N TYR A 368 -7.08 11.41 35.53
CA TYR A 368 -6.04 12.20 34.86
C TYR A 368 -5.62 13.40 35.72
N ARG A 369 -6.57 14.11 36.34
CA ARG A 369 -6.30 15.23 37.25
C ARG A 369 -5.52 14.78 38.49
N GLU A 370 -5.88 13.65 39.09
CA GLU A 370 -5.15 13.07 40.23
C GLU A 370 -3.71 12.69 39.86
N ILE A 371 -3.48 12.23 38.62
CA ILE A 371 -2.15 11.81 38.15
C ILE A 371 -1.29 13.03 37.76
N PHE A 372 -1.84 13.98 37.02
CA PHE A 372 -1.07 15.04 36.36
C PHE A 372 -1.22 16.43 36.99
N GLY A 373 -2.21 16.64 37.86
CA GLY A 373 -2.52 17.94 38.45
C GLY A 373 -3.19 18.93 37.50
N GLU A 374 -3.56 18.49 36.29
CA GLU A 374 -4.23 19.29 35.26
C GLU A 374 -5.37 18.50 34.64
N GLU A 375 -6.31 19.15 33.95
CA GLU A 375 -7.30 18.44 33.15
C GLU A 375 -6.73 18.02 31.80
N PRO A 376 -7.13 16.85 31.26
CA PRO A 376 -6.76 16.49 29.91
C PRO A 376 -7.46 17.46 28.93
N LYS A 377 -6.71 18.02 27.97
CA LYS A 377 -7.29 18.84 26.92
C LYS A 377 -8.35 18.03 26.17
N GLN A 378 -9.60 18.49 26.18
CA GLN A 378 -10.68 17.87 25.41
C GLN A 378 -10.60 18.33 23.94
N ARG A 379 -10.88 17.41 23.03
CA ARG A 379 -10.91 17.69 21.60
C ARG A 379 -11.93 18.79 21.29
N GLY A 380 -11.52 19.80 20.53
CA GLY A 380 -12.40 20.89 20.10
C GLY A 380 -12.65 21.99 21.14
N CYS A 381 -11.97 21.97 22.29
CA CYS A 381 -11.93 23.11 23.20
C CYS A 381 -10.71 23.99 22.89
N GLU A 382 -10.96 25.26 22.51
CA GLU A 382 -9.93 26.31 22.49
C GLU A 382 -9.51 26.67 23.92
N LYS A 383 -8.26 27.12 24.10
CA LYS A 383 -7.79 27.68 25.37
C LYS A 383 -8.13 29.16 25.44
#